data_AF-A0A0B1TS22-F1
#
_entry.id   AF-A0A0B1TS22-F1
#
_cell.length_a   1.000
_cell.length_b   1.000
_cell.length_c   1.000
_cell.angle_alpha   90.00
_cell.angle_beta   90.00
_cell.angle_gamma   90.00
#
_symmetry.space_group_name_H-M   'P 1'
#
loop_
_entity.id
_entity.type
_entity.pdbx_description
1 polymer ?
#
loop_
_entity_poly.entity_id
_entity_poly.type
_entity_poly.pdbx_seq_one_letter_code
_entity_poly.pdbx_strand_id
1 'polypeptide(L)'
;MSDLLSGISNLTKQIKHDYVFTSAVSRHTMVMNYTEAENLVYEATNEDPWGPTGPQMKEIANYTFQYEGFHQVMNLLWKRMLEDNKTAWRRVYKSLTLLNHLLLHGSERVIGSARDHTFQMRVLEQYKYVDDRGRDQGLNG
;
A
#
# COMPACT_ATOMS: atom_id res chain seq x y z
N MET A 1 2.73 -40.77 8.11
CA MET A 1 2.88 -39.96 9.35
C MET A 1 3.40 -38.55 9.06
N SER A 2 3.95 -38.27 7.87
CA SER A 2 4.42 -36.96 7.39
C SER A 2 3.32 -35.92 7.14
N ASP A 3 2.12 -36.37 6.74
CA ASP A 3 1.09 -35.45 6.22
C ASP A 3 0.45 -34.61 7.32
N LEU A 4 0.30 -35.17 8.52
CA LEU A 4 -0.19 -34.45 9.71
C LEU A 4 0.76 -33.32 10.14
N LEU A 5 2.07 -33.56 10.10
CA LEU A 5 3.07 -32.57 10.47
C LEU A 5 3.10 -31.40 9.46
N SER A 6 2.88 -31.70 8.18
CA SER A 6 2.75 -30.68 7.14
C SER A 6 1.51 -29.80 7.31
N GLY A 7 0.37 -30.41 7.70
CA GLY A 7 -0.87 -29.68 8.00
C GLY A 7 -0.73 -28.72 9.17
N ILE A 8 -0.08 -29.16 10.26
CA ILE A 8 0.19 -28.32 11.43
C ILE A 8 1.17 -27.18 11.09
N SER A 9 2.16 -27.44 10.24
CA SER A 9 3.09 -26.40 9.76
C SER A 9 2.38 -25.31 8.97
N ASN A 10 1.44 -25.68 8.10
CA ASN A 10 0.67 -24.71 7.32
C ASN A 10 -0.30 -23.92 8.21
N LEU A 11 -0.98 -24.59 9.14
CA LEU A 11 -1.87 -23.95 10.11
C LEU A 11 -1.13 -22.94 10.99
N THR A 12 0.07 -23.29 11.48
CA THR A 12 0.88 -22.39 12.30
C THR A 12 1.43 -21.20 11.52
N LYS A 13 1.75 -21.35 10.24
CA LYS A 13 2.11 -20.22 9.37
C LYS A 13 0.92 -19.28 9.16
N GLN A 14 -0.27 -19.83 8.97
CA GLN A 14 -1.49 -19.05 8.78
C GLN A 14 -1.87 -18.26 10.03
N ILE A 15 -1.84 -18.91 11.21
CA ILE A 15 -2.08 -18.23 12.50
C ILE A 15 -1.06 -17.11 12.75
N LYS A 16 0.23 -17.34 12.42
CA LYS A 16 1.26 -16.30 12.54
C LYS A 16 1.01 -15.14 11.59
N HIS A 17 0.63 -15.42 10.35
CA HIS A 17 0.29 -14.39 9.36
C HIS A 17 -0.90 -13.54 9.83
N ASP A 18 -1.97 -14.19 10.30
CA ASP A 18 -3.18 -13.53 10.79
C ASP A 18 -2.91 -12.70 12.07
N TYR A 19 -2.08 -13.21 12.98
CA TYR A 19 -1.68 -12.50 14.20
C TYR A 19 -0.76 -11.31 13.87
N VAL A 20 0.21 -11.49 12.97
CA VAL A 20 1.10 -10.40 12.52
C VAL A 20 0.29 -9.31 11.84
N PHE A 21 -0.64 -9.67 10.94
CA PHE A 21 -1.58 -8.76 10.31
C PHE A 21 -2.40 -7.99 11.34
N THR A 22 -3.04 -8.68 12.30
CA THR A 22 -3.81 -8.04 13.38
C THR A 22 -2.95 -7.10 14.25
N SER A 23 -1.70 -7.48 14.52
CA SER A 23 -0.76 -6.71 15.34
C SER A 23 -0.12 -5.51 14.61
N ALA A 24 -0.05 -5.57 13.28
CA ALA A 24 0.39 -4.48 12.41
C ALA A 24 -0.71 -3.43 12.32
N VAL A 25 -1.96 -3.88 12.10
CA VAL A 25 -3.17 -3.04 12.12
C VAL A 25 -3.27 -2.28 13.46
N SER A 26 -3.17 -2.97 14.60
CA SER A 26 -3.28 -2.33 15.93
C SER A 26 -2.21 -1.29 16.27
N ARG A 27 -1.01 -1.32 15.64
CA ARG A 27 0.13 -0.48 16.07
C ARG A 27 0.16 0.91 15.45
N HIS A 28 -0.58 1.15 14.37
CA HIS A 28 -0.65 2.47 13.73
C HIS A 28 -2.07 3.04 13.60
N THR A 29 -3.11 2.30 13.99
CA THR A 29 -4.47 2.82 14.16
C THR A 29 -4.56 3.66 15.43
N MET A 30 -3.89 4.80 15.50
CA MET A 30 -4.32 5.87 16.41
C MET A 30 -5.67 6.38 15.89
N VAL A 31 -6.75 5.70 16.30
CA VAL A 31 -8.17 6.13 16.24
C VAL A 31 -8.60 6.77 14.91
N MET A 32 -8.38 6.10 13.79
CA MET A 32 -9.03 6.45 12.52
C MET A 32 -9.93 5.27 12.14
N ASN A 33 -11.24 5.48 12.07
CA ASN A 33 -12.20 4.47 11.60
C ASN A 33 -12.09 4.31 10.08
N TYR A 34 -11.00 3.71 9.62
CA TYR A 34 -10.83 3.38 8.21
C TYR A 34 -11.80 2.28 7.79
N THR A 35 -12.30 2.40 6.57
CA THR A 35 -13.03 1.32 5.92
C THR A 35 -12.10 0.15 5.58
N GLU A 36 -12.67 -0.99 5.21
CA GLU A 36 -11.89 -2.16 4.79
C GLU A 36 -10.96 -1.84 3.60
N ALA A 37 -11.48 -1.14 2.58
CA ALA A 37 -10.70 -0.73 1.42
C ALA A 37 -9.56 0.22 1.80
N GLU A 38 -9.81 1.15 2.73
CA GLU A 38 -8.79 2.07 3.26
C GLU A 38 -7.70 1.32 4.03
N ASN A 39 -8.08 0.35 4.88
CA ASN A 39 -7.11 -0.47 5.61
C ASN A 39 -6.20 -1.26 4.66
N LEU A 40 -6.74 -1.82 3.57
CA LEU A 40 -5.92 -2.52 2.57
C LEU A 40 -4.88 -1.61 1.92
N VAL A 41 -5.27 -0.39 1.55
CA VAL A 41 -4.34 0.61 1.00
C VAL A 41 -3.30 1.02 2.03
N TYR A 42 -3.71 1.22 3.29
CA TYR A 42 -2.81 1.54 4.39
C TYR A 42 -1.73 0.47 4.56
N GLU A 43 -2.13 -0.80 4.64
CA GLU A 43 -1.21 -1.93 4.79
C GLU A 43 -0.28 -2.08 3.57
N ALA A 44 -0.82 -1.93 2.35
CA ALA A 44 -0.03 -2.01 1.13
C ALA A 44 1.02 -0.88 1.02
N THR A 45 0.81 0.24 1.70
CA THR A 45 1.67 1.44 1.66
C THR A 45 2.39 1.72 2.99
N ASN A 46 2.48 0.72 3.87
CA ASN A 46 3.18 0.84 5.16
C ASN A 46 4.71 1.06 4.99
N GLU A 47 5.42 1.40 6.07
CA GLU A 47 6.86 1.70 6.07
C GLU A 47 7.78 0.47 6.12
N ASP A 48 7.23 -0.74 5.99
CA ASP A 48 8.03 -1.97 5.98
C ASP A 48 9.01 -1.99 4.79
N PRO A 49 10.17 -2.67 4.93
CA PRO A 49 11.20 -2.64 3.90
C PRO A 49 10.86 -3.44 2.64
N TRP A 50 9.75 -4.18 2.63
CA TRP A 50 9.23 -4.92 1.47
C TRP A 50 8.00 -4.22 0.85
N GLY A 51 7.83 -4.42 -0.45
CA GLY A 51 6.69 -3.88 -1.20
C GLY A 51 5.37 -4.62 -0.95
N PRO A 52 4.24 -4.07 -1.44
CA PRO A 52 2.95 -4.76 -1.38
C PRO A 52 3.00 -6.06 -2.19
N THR A 53 2.30 -7.09 -1.71
CA THR A 53 2.24 -8.38 -2.40
C THR A 53 1.25 -8.33 -3.57
N GLY A 54 1.46 -9.18 -4.59
CA GLY A 54 0.53 -9.30 -5.73
C GLY A 54 -0.93 -9.55 -5.32
N PRO A 55 -1.22 -10.49 -4.39
CA PRO A 55 -2.57 -10.69 -3.88
C PRO A 55 -3.19 -9.45 -3.23
N GLN A 56 -2.44 -8.71 -2.40
CA GLN A 56 -2.92 -7.47 -1.80
C GLN A 56 -3.27 -6.42 -2.86
N MET A 57 -2.38 -6.21 -3.84
CA MET A 57 -2.64 -5.24 -4.92
C MET A 57 -3.85 -5.64 -5.78
N LYS A 58 -4.02 -6.94 -6.05
CA LYS A 58 -5.16 -7.47 -6.79
C LYS A 58 -6.48 -7.25 -6.04
N GLU A 59 -6.47 -7.45 -4.72
CA GLU A 59 -7.64 -7.23 -3.88
C GLU A 59 -8.05 -5.75 -3.89
N ILE A 60 -7.09 -4.84 -3.72
CA ILE A 60 -7.32 -3.39 -3.83
C ILE A 60 -7.85 -3.02 -5.22
N ALA A 61 -7.31 -3.62 -6.29
CA ALA A 61 -7.79 -3.41 -7.65
C ALA A 61 -9.28 -3.76 -7.79
N ASN A 62 -9.75 -4.84 -7.16
CA ASN A 62 -11.16 -5.21 -7.18
C ASN A 62 -12.07 -4.15 -6.54
N TYR A 63 -11.64 -3.49 -5.46
CA TYR A 63 -12.39 -2.38 -4.85
C TYR A 63 -12.57 -1.19 -5.79
N THR A 64 -11.64 -0.96 -6.72
CA THR A 64 -11.75 0.17 -7.66
C THR A 64 -12.91 0.04 -8.65
N PHE A 65 -13.47 -1.16 -8.83
CA PHE A 65 -14.67 -1.38 -9.66
C PHE A 65 -15.97 -1.05 -8.92
N GLN A 66 -15.92 -0.91 -7.59
CA GLN A 66 -17.06 -0.51 -6.78
C GLN A 66 -17.14 1.02 -6.71
N TYR A 67 -18.34 1.59 -6.74
CA TYR A 67 -18.51 3.04 -6.74
C TYR A 67 -17.85 3.70 -5.53
N GLU A 68 -18.21 3.23 -4.34
CA GLU A 68 -17.72 3.72 -3.04
C GLU A 68 -16.27 3.29 -2.78
N GLY A 69 -15.95 2.00 -3.03
CA GLY A 69 -14.60 1.46 -2.87
C GLY A 69 -13.54 2.19 -3.68
N PHE A 70 -13.87 2.65 -4.89
CA PHE A 70 -12.98 3.49 -5.69
C PHE A 70 -12.57 4.78 -4.96
N HIS A 71 -13.54 5.51 -4.40
CA HIS A 71 -13.24 6.77 -3.74
C HIS A 71 -12.38 6.55 -2.50
N GLN A 72 -12.68 5.51 -1.73
CA GLN A 72 -11.91 5.10 -0.55
C GLN A 72 -10.46 4.75 -0.91
N VAL A 73 -10.26 3.89 -1.91
CA VAL A 73 -8.93 3.47 -2.36
C VAL A 73 -8.13 4.65 -2.88
N MET A 74 -8.68 5.41 -3.84
CA MET A 74 -7.92 6.45 -4.52
C MET A 74 -7.62 7.63 -3.60
N ASN A 75 -8.58 8.08 -2.78
CA ASN A 75 -8.36 9.21 -1.87
C ASN A 75 -7.26 8.91 -0.85
N LEU A 76 -7.30 7.72 -0.24
CA LEU A 76 -6.28 7.35 0.74
C LEU A 76 -4.92 7.12 0.07
N LEU A 77 -4.88 6.54 -1.13
CA LEU A 77 -3.65 6.35 -1.89
C LEU A 77 -2.96 7.69 -2.19
N TRP A 78 -3.71 8.68 -2.69
CA TRP A 78 -3.19 10.03 -2.95
C TRP A 78 -2.69 10.70 -1.68
N LYS A 79 -3.47 10.64 -0.60
CA LYS A 79 -3.08 11.15 0.72
C LYS A 79 -1.76 10.53 1.19
N ARG A 80 -1.65 9.20 1.16
CA ARG A 80 -0.44 8.46 1.58
C ARG A 80 0.77 8.83 0.74
N MET A 81 0.57 9.05 -0.56
CA MET A 81 1.63 9.39 -1.52
C MET A 81 2.12 10.83 -1.39
N LEU A 82 1.21 11.79 -1.24
CA LEU A 82 1.50 13.22 -1.46
C LEU A 82 1.57 14.04 -0.17
N GLU A 83 0.82 13.66 0.87
CA GLU A 83 0.79 14.40 2.14
C GLU A 83 1.87 13.91 3.10
N ASP A 84 2.48 14.85 3.85
CA ASP A 84 3.46 14.60 4.93
C ASP A 84 4.49 13.51 4.60
N ASN A 85 5.05 13.55 3.39
CA ASN A 85 5.82 12.46 2.82
C ASN A 85 7.35 12.66 2.88
N LYS A 86 7.84 13.79 3.42
CA LYS A 86 9.25 14.19 3.38
C LYS A 86 10.23 13.17 3.98
N THR A 87 9.78 12.38 4.95
CA THR A 87 10.59 11.34 5.61
C THR A 87 10.10 9.92 5.34
N ALA A 88 9.07 9.77 4.50
CA ALA A 88 8.29 8.55 4.31
C ALA A 88 8.52 7.94 2.91
N TRP A 89 9.80 7.82 2.51
CA TRP A 89 10.16 7.45 1.14
C TRP A 89 9.65 6.05 0.74
N ARG A 90 9.60 5.09 1.68
CA ARG A 90 9.10 3.74 1.42
C ARG A 90 7.62 3.76 1.11
N ARG A 91 6.85 4.51 1.89
CA ARG A 91 5.43 4.73 1.66
C ARG A 91 5.18 5.39 0.30
N VAL A 92 5.94 6.42 -0.08
CA VAL A 92 5.84 7.04 -1.41
C VAL A 92 6.10 6.01 -2.51
N TYR A 93 7.20 5.27 -2.43
CA TYR A 93 7.56 4.24 -3.41
C TYR A 93 6.50 3.13 -3.52
N LYS A 94 5.98 2.64 -2.39
CA LYS A 94 4.93 1.63 -2.34
C LYS A 94 3.60 2.15 -2.88
N SER A 95 3.27 3.42 -2.63
CA SER A 95 2.10 4.06 -3.23
C SER A 95 2.23 4.16 -4.75
N LEU A 96 3.40 4.51 -5.28
CA LEU A 96 3.65 4.54 -6.74
C LEU A 96 3.56 3.14 -7.36
N THR A 97 4.11 2.14 -6.67
CA THR A 97 4.00 0.72 -7.07
C THR A 97 2.55 0.27 -7.15
N LEU A 98 1.76 0.59 -6.12
CA LEU A 98 0.33 0.27 -6.09
C LEU A 98 -0.43 1.02 -7.19
N LEU A 99 -0.20 2.32 -7.37
CA LEU A 99 -0.82 3.11 -8.44
C LEU A 99 -0.54 2.50 -9.83
N ASN A 100 0.70 2.09 -10.11
CA ASN A 100 1.05 1.43 -11.36
C ASN A 100 0.27 0.12 -11.57
N HIS A 101 0.12 -0.69 -10.51
CA HIS A 101 -0.70 -1.91 -10.59
C HIS A 101 -2.18 -1.57 -10.87
N LEU A 102 -2.73 -0.57 -10.19
CA LEU A 102 -4.12 -0.14 -10.37
C LEU A 102 -4.38 0.44 -11.77
N LEU A 103 -3.40 1.10 -12.40
CA LEU A 103 -3.52 1.57 -13.78
C LEU A 103 -3.63 0.43 -14.79
N LEU A 104 -3.04 -0.73 -14.49
CA LEU A 104 -3.03 -1.90 -15.38
C LEU A 104 -4.19 -2.87 -15.11
N HIS A 105 -4.67 -2.95 -13.87
CA HIS A 105 -5.59 -4.00 -13.43
C HIS A 105 -6.84 -3.49 -12.71
N GLY A 106 -6.91 -2.20 -12.39
CA GLY A 106 -8.07 -1.57 -11.78
C GLY A 106 -9.12 -1.10 -12.80
N SER A 107 -10.12 -0.38 -12.32
CA SER A 107 -11.16 0.20 -13.17
C SER A 107 -10.63 1.38 -14.00
N GLU A 108 -11.27 1.66 -15.14
CA GLU A 108 -10.89 2.80 -16.01
C GLU A 108 -10.90 4.16 -15.27
N ARG A 109 -11.69 4.28 -14.20
CA ARG A 109 -11.76 5.47 -13.34
C ARG A 109 -10.40 5.81 -12.72
N VAL A 110 -9.53 4.81 -12.51
CA VAL A 110 -8.17 5.01 -11.99
C VAL A 110 -7.35 5.85 -12.97
N ILE A 111 -7.49 5.61 -14.27
CA ILE A 111 -6.80 6.36 -15.33
C ILE A 111 -7.25 7.84 -15.29
N GLY A 112 -8.54 8.08 -15.15
CA GLY A 112 -9.10 9.43 -14.98
C GLY A 112 -8.49 10.14 -13.77
N SER A 113 -8.55 9.49 -12.60
CA SER A 113 -7.98 10.05 -11.36
C SER A 113 -6.48 10.35 -11.46
N ALA A 114 -5.70 9.46 -12.08
CA ALA A 114 -4.26 9.68 -12.28
C ALA A 114 -3.96 10.87 -13.21
N ARG A 115 -4.77 11.07 -14.26
CA ARG A 115 -4.67 12.26 -15.12
C ARG A 115 -4.93 13.54 -14.34
N ASP A 116 -5.98 13.53 -13.51
CA ASP A 116 -6.34 14.70 -12.69
C ASP A 116 -5.25 15.07 -11.67
N HIS A 117 -4.52 14.07 -11.15
CA HIS A 117 -3.45 14.26 -10.16
C HIS A 117 -2.04 14.40 -10.78
N THR A 118 -1.92 14.39 -12.11
CA THR A 118 -0.61 14.40 -12.80
C THR A 118 0.26 15.58 -12.37
N PHE A 119 -0.30 16.79 -12.22
CA PHE A 119 0.46 17.96 -11.77
C PHE A 119 0.97 17.83 -10.34
N GLN A 120 0.18 17.26 -9.44
CA GLN A 120 0.59 17.04 -8.05
C GLN A 120 1.68 15.98 -7.98
N MET A 121 1.61 14.93 -8.80
CA MET A 121 2.65 13.90 -8.85
C MET A 121 4.02 14.42 -9.33
N ARG A 122 4.07 15.50 -10.13
CA ARG A 122 5.34 16.07 -10.60
C ARG A 122 6.26 16.51 -9.47
N VAL A 123 5.72 16.83 -8.29
CA VAL A 123 6.55 17.16 -7.12
C VAL A 123 7.45 16.00 -6.71
N LEU A 124 7.07 14.77 -7.08
CA LEU A 124 7.84 13.56 -6.79
C LEU A 124 9.03 13.36 -7.74
N GLU A 125 9.07 14.05 -8.89
CA GLU A 125 10.22 14.01 -9.82
C GLU A 125 11.49 14.58 -9.17
N GLN A 126 11.32 15.44 -8.17
CA GLN A 126 12.40 16.04 -7.39
C GLN A 126 12.41 15.55 -5.94
N TYR A 127 11.74 14.42 -5.67
CA TYR A 127 11.68 13.86 -4.33
C TYR A 127 13.09 13.49 -3.85
N LYS A 128 13.42 13.94 -2.64
CA LYS A 128 14.75 13.73 -2.05
C LYS A 128 14.62 13.29 -0.60
N TYR A 129 15.32 12.22 -0.25
CA TYR A 129 15.44 11.75 1.12
C TYR A 129 16.82 11.14 1.31
N VAL A 130 17.62 11.69 2.22
CA VAL A 130 18.94 11.14 2.57
C VAL A 130 18.81 10.44 3.91
N ASP A 131 19.14 9.14 3.95
CA ASP A 131 19.13 8.35 5.19
C ASP A 131 20.31 8.70 6.11
N ASP A 132 20.28 8.22 7.35
CA ASP A 132 21.32 8.46 8.36
C ASP A 132 22.71 7.95 7.94
N ARG A 133 22.79 7.11 6.89
CA ARG A 133 24.03 6.57 6.32
C ARG A 133 24.52 7.39 5.12
N GLY A 134 23.87 8.52 4.82
CA GLY A 134 24.21 9.40 3.71
C GLY A 134 23.75 8.91 2.35
N ARG A 135 22.85 7.91 2.28
CA ARG A 135 22.33 7.40 0.99
C ARG A 135 21.04 8.11 0.62
N ASP A 136 20.96 8.58 -0.62
CA ASP A 136 19.74 9.16 -1.16
C ASP A 136 18.74 8.07 -1.54
N GLN A 137 17.74 7.84 -0.69
CA GLN A 137 16.63 6.91 -0.95
C GLN A 137 15.52 7.54 -1.79
N GLY A 138 15.59 8.86 -2.06
CA GLY A 138 14.62 9.54 -2.91
C GLY A 138 14.75 9.17 -4.39
N LEU A 139 15.92 8.64 -4.78
CA LEU A 139 16.20 8.13 -6.12
C LEU A 139 15.68 6.71 -6.38
N ASN A 140 15.11 6.04 -5.37
CA ASN A 140 14.58 4.69 -5.53
C ASN A 140 13.30 4.74 -6.39
N GLY A 141 13.43 4.29 -7.64
CA GLY A 141 12.35 4.08 -8.62
C GLY A 141 12.52 2.73 -9.30
#